data_AF-A0A959BVY5-F1
#
_entry.id   AF-A0A959BVY5-F1
#
_cell.length_a   1.000
_cell.length_b   1.000
_cell.length_c   1.000
_cell.angle_alpha   90.00
_cell.angle_beta   90.00
_cell.angle_gamma   90.00
#
_symmetry.space_group_name_H-M   'P 1'
#
loop_
_entity.id
_entity.type
_entity.pdbx_description
1 polymer ?
#
loop_
_entity_poly.entity_id
_entity_poly.type
_entity_poly.pdbx_seq_one_letter_code
_entity_poly.pdbx_strand_id
1 'polypeptide(L)' 'KEYWMVFPQEKYVLAYILNEEGKYVGRPPFNKEDKVSPVIFPNLLIDLQNIFPESNLVEEPWDEHYIRM' A
#
# COMPACT_ATOMS: atom_id res chain seq x y z
N LYS A 1 -7.37 3.84 -17.60
CA LYS A 1 -6.55 2.77 -16.98
C LYS A 1 -5.76 3.38 -15.83
N GLU A 2 -5.34 2.59 -14.87
CA GLU A 2 -4.58 3.05 -13.71
C GLU A 2 -3.56 2.00 -13.29
N TYR A 3 -2.50 2.46 -12.65
CA TYR A 3 -1.41 1.64 -12.14
C TYR A 3 -1.04 2.14 -10.74
N TRP A 4 -0.91 1.21 -9.80
CA TRP A 4 -0.71 1.51 -8.39
C TRP A 4 0.55 0.81 -7.90
N MET A 5 1.42 1.55 -7.21
CA MET A 5 2.58 1.02 -6.52
C MET A 5 2.37 1.19 -5.01
N VAL A 6 2.47 0.10 -4.28
CA VAL A 6 2.34 0.07 -2.82
C VAL A 6 3.73 -0.09 -2.24
N PHE A 7 4.07 0.75 -1.27
CA PHE A 7 5.32 0.70 -0.50
C PHE A 7 4.98 0.31 0.94
N PRO A 8 4.96 -1.00 1.28
CA PRO A 8 4.43 -1.47 2.55
C PRO A 8 5.25 -1.04 3.76
N GLN A 9 6.58 -0.95 3.60
CA GLN A 9 7.49 -0.61 4.70
C GLN A 9 7.37 0.88 5.05
N GLU A 10 7.34 1.74 4.04
CA GLU A 10 7.20 3.18 4.16
C GLU A 10 5.73 3.64 4.29
N LYS A 11 4.78 2.71 4.15
CA LYS A 11 3.33 2.91 4.33
C LYS A 11 2.75 4.02 3.44
N TYR A 12 3.10 4.01 2.16
CA TYR A 12 2.51 4.93 1.18
C TYR A 12 2.20 4.25 -0.15
N VAL A 13 1.40 4.92 -0.97
CA VAL A 13 0.94 4.45 -2.26
C VAL A 13 1.14 5.53 -3.33
N LEU A 14 1.66 5.13 -4.49
CA LEU A 14 1.68 5.96 -5.69
C LEU A 14 0.63 5.45 -6.67
N ALA A 15 -0.19 6.36 -7.20
CA ALA A 15 -1.18 6.05 -8.22
C ALA A 15 -0.91 6.84 -9.49
N TYR A 16 -0.97 6.16 -10.63
CA TYR A 16 -0.78 6.73 -11.95
C TYR A 16 -2.02 6.48 -12.79
N ILE A 17 -2.55 7.51 -13.43
CA ILE A 17 -3.73 7.45 -14.28
C ILE A 17 -3.32 7.66 -15.73
N LEU A 18 -3.80 6.78 -16.62
CA LEU A 18 -3.63 6.97 -18.06
C LEU A 18 -4.50 8.14 -18.52
N ASN A 19 -3.87 9.21 -19.01
CA ASN A 19 -4.55 10.37 -19.58
C ASN A 19 -4.96 10.15 -21.05
N GLU A 20 -5.61 11.14 -21.64
CA GLU A 20 -6.07 11.10 -23.04
C GLU A 20 -4.92 11.07 -24.06
N GLU A 21 -3.73 11.55 -23.70
CA GLU A 21 -2.51 11.44 -24.51
C GLU A 21 -1.85 10.05 -24.46
N GLY A 22 -2.44 9.09 -23.72
CA GLY A 22 -1.87 7.76 -23.56
C GLY A 22 -0.66 7.70 -22.63
N LYS A 23 -0.48 8.69 -21.75
CA LYS A 23 0.59 8.75 -20.74
C LYS A 23 0.06 8.51 -19.34
N TYR A 24 0.84 7.80 -18.53
CA TYR A 24 0.55 7.65 -17.10
C TYR A 24 1.01 8.91 -16.35
N VAL A 25 0.06 9.60 -15.72
CA VAL A 25 0.31 10.81 -14.92
C VAL A 25 0.14 10.46 -13.44
N GLY A 26 1.15 10.78 -12.64
CA GLY A 26 1.15 10.52 -11.20
C GLY A 26 0.22 11.47 -10.45
N ARG A 27 -0.52 10.94 -9.49
CA ARG A 27 -1.18 11.72 -8.44
C ARG A 27 -0.19 12.06 -7.32
N PRO A 28 -0.49 13.01 -6.44
CA PRO A 28 0.21 13.13 -5.17
C PRO A 28 0.26 11.78 -4.43
N PRO A 29 1.37 11.45 -3.76
CA PRO A 29 1.46 10.24 -2.95
C PRO A 29 0.37 10.20 -1.88
N PHE A 30 -0.17 9.01 -1.62
CA PHE A 30 -1.10 8.77 -0.52
C PHE A 30 -0.36 8.13 0.66
N ASN A 31 -0.51 8.67 1.85
CA ASN A 31 0.05 8.11 3.08
C ASN A 31 -0.95 7.17 3.77
N LYS A 32 -0.57 6.60 4.91
CA LYS A 32 -1.41 5.66 5.65
C LYS A 32 -2.70 6.26 6.19
N GLU A 33 -2.76 7.57 6.38
CA GLU A 33 -3.93 8.29 6.90
C GLU A 33 -4.98 8.60 5.82
N ASP A 34 -4.61 8.44 4.54
CA ASP A 34 -5.49 8.80 3.44
C ASP A 34 -6.59 7.74 3.18
N LYS A 35 -7.75 8.25 2.75
CA LYS A 35 -8.79 7.44 2.11
C LYS A 35 -8.83 7.76 0.62
N VAL A 36 -8.72 6.75 -0.22
CA VAL A 36 -8.57 6.92 -1.66
C VAL A 36 -9.54 6.03 -2.42
N SER A 37 -10.15 6.61 -3.46
CA SER A 37 -10.95 5.88 -4.43
C SER A 37 -10.21 5.78 -5.76
N PRO A 38 -10.15 4.58 -6.38
CA PRO A 38 -9.66 4.46 -7.73
C PRO A 38 -10.58 5.16 -8.73
N VAL A 39 -10.01 5.73 -9.79
CA VAL A 39 -10.80 6.51 -10.75
C VAL A 39 -11.71 5.61 -11.56
N ILE A 40 -11.27 4.37 -11.85
CA ILE A 40 -12.08 3.39 -12.56
C ILE A 40 -13.17 2.74 -11.68
N PHE A 41 -13.06 2.87 -10.34
CA PHE A 41 -14.02 2.34 -9.37
C PHE A 41 -14.38 3.43 -8.33
N PRO A 42 -15.12 4.48 -8.72
CA PRO A 42 -15.34 5.64 -7.85
C PRO A 42 -16.13 5.33 -6.57
N ASN A 43 -16.87 4.22 -6.55
CA ASN A 43 -17.66 3.77 -5.40
C ASN A 43 -16.86 2.89 -4.43
N LEU A 44 -15.63 2.48 -4.79
CA LEU A 44 -14.73 1.77 -3.90
C LEU A 44 -13.94 2.81 -3.09
N LEU A 45 -14.16 2.83 -1.78
CA LEU A 45 -13.34 3.62 -0.86
C LEU A 45 -12.33 2.70 -0.19
N ILE A 46 -11.04 2.97 -0.40
CA ILE A 46 -9.95 2.25 0.25
C ILE A 46 -9.47 3.13 1.40
N ASP A 47 -9.59 2.61 2.61
CA ASP A 47 -9.04 3.23 3.81
C ASP A 47 -7.62 2.67 4.02
N LEU A 48 -6.58 3.47 3.73
CA LEU A 48 -5.19 2.99 3.74
C LEU A 48 -4.70 2.66 5.14
N GLN A 49 -5.37 3.15 6.18
CA GLN A 49 -5.06 2.81 7.56
C GLN A 49 -5.30 1.31 7.83
N ASN A 50 -6.27 0.69 7.15
CA ASN A 50 -6.54 -0.75 7.24
C ASN A 50 -5.56 -1.59 6.41
N ILE A 51 -4.85 -0.98 5.45
CA ILE A 51 -3.87 -1.63 4.58
C ILE A 51 -2.48 -1.62 5.22
N PHE A 52 -2.16 -0.54 5.94
CA PHE A 52 -0.88 -0.37 6.63
C PHE A 52 -1.08 -0.37 8.16
N PRO A 53 -1.43 -1.53 8.77
CA PRO A 53 -1.56 -1.60 10.20
C PRO A 53 -0.25 -1.17 10.89
N GLU A 54 -0.37 -0.58 12.08
CA GLU A 54 0.73 -0.57 13.04
C GLU A 54 1.10 -2.03 13.23
N SER A 55 2.31 -2.44 12.83
CA SER A 55 2.76 -3.80 13.07
C SER A 55 2.70 -3.99 14.58
N ASN A 56 1.78 -4.85 15.05
CA ASN A 56 2.10 -5.59 16.26
C ASN A 56 3.38 -6.32 15.88
N LEU A 57 4.50 -5.89 16.44
CA LEU A 57 5.68 -6.70 16.53
C LEU A 57 5.25 -7.91 17.36
N VAL A 58 4.63 -8.90 16.72
CA VAL A 58 4.76 -10.25 17.20
C VAL A 58 6.22 -10.52 16.90
N GLU A 59 7.05 -10.43 17.93
CA GLU A 59 8.38 -11.03 17.87
C GLU A 59 8.16 -12.45 17.36
N GLU A 60 8.52 -12.67 16.11
CA GLU A 60 8.60 -14.02 15.55
C GLU A 60 9.49 -14.80 16.52
N PRO A 61 8.98 -15.81 17.24
CA PRO A 61 9.77 -16.60 18.16
C PRO A 61 10.62 -17.54 17.32
N TRP A 62 11.65 -17.01 16.67
CA TRP A 62 12.58 -17.77 15.84
C TRP A 62 13.37 -18.72 16.73
N ASP A 63 12.98 -20.00 16.69
CA ASP A 63 13.87 -21.16 16.66
C ASP A 63 14.82 -21.40 17.85
N GLU A 64 14.30 -21.83 19.00
CA GLU A 64 15.11 -22.50 20.04
C GLU A 64 15.27 -24.03 19.82
N HIS A 65 15.02 -24.55 18.61
CA HIS A 65 15.18 -25.99 18.31
C HIS A 65 16.44 -26.37 17.52
N TYR A 66 17.38 -25.44 17.32
CA TYR A 66 18.73 -25.76 16.82
C TYR A 66 19.78 -25.29 17.82
N ILE A 67 20.06 -26.07 18.88
CA ILE A 67 21.38 -26.59 19.28
C ILE A 67 21.14 -27.73 20.28
N ARG A 68 21.08 -28.97 19.78
CA ARG A 68 21.63 -30.12 20.51
C ARG A 68 22.97 -30.44 19.87
N MET A 69 24.04 -29.96 20.50
CA MET A 69 25.34 -30.64 20.52
C MET A 69 25.81 -30.66 21.96
#